data_AF-A0A0F9AH87-F1
#
_entry.id   AF-A0A0F9AH87-F1
#
_cell.length_a   1.000
_cell.length_b   1.000
_cell.length_c   1.000
_cell.angle_alpha   90.00
_cell.angle_beta   90.00
_cell.angle_gamma   90.00
#
_symmetry.space_group_name_H-M   'P 1'
#
loop_
_entity.id
_entity.type
_entity.pdbx_description
1 polymer ?
#
loop_
_entity_poly.entity_id
_entity_poly.type
_entity_poly.pdbx_seq_one_letter_code
_entity_poly.pdbx_strand_id
1 'polypeptide(L)'
;FVSGGGTLIVDAAGGSEAFADSASAMVMELFGPLRRLPSFSPVYRLKGMEIDKVGYRRAAREALGTSRQPRIRAAKVNERTAVFFSREDLTAGLVGYPCYGCIGYATGTPAKPGSAVKLMRNMVLFAQAAAAPAAAPAK
;
A
#
# COMPACT_ATOMS: atom_id res chain seq x y z
N PHE A 1 14.31 -11.58 6.12
CA PHE A 1 14.19 -10.43 5.20
C PHE A 1 13.71 -9.16 5.91
N VAL A 2 12.47 -9.08 6.42
CA VAL A 2 11.92 -7.85 7.02
C VAL A 2 12.75 -7.34 8.21
N SER A 3 13.13 -8.23 9.14
CA SER A 3 14.00 -7.88 10.27
C SER A 3 15.40 -7.41 9.85
N GLY A 4 15.88 -7.85 8.68
CA GLY A 4 17.17 -7.45 8.10
C GLY A 4 17.10 -6.18 7.25
N GLY A 5 16.03 -5.38 7.38
CA GLY A 5 15.86 -4.12 6.64
C GLY A 5 14.96 -4.21 5.40
N GLY A 6 14.53 -5.41 5.01
CA GLY A 6 13.58 -5.59 3.91
C GLY A 6 12.21 -4.96 4.19
N THR A 7 11.43 -4.77 3.13
CA THR A 7 10.03 -4.33 3.20
C THR A 7 9.12 -5.41 2.60
N LEU A 8 8.00 -5.67 3.26
CA LEU A 8 6.96 -6.58 2.78
C LEU A 8 5.74 -5.76 2.35
N ILE A 9 5.21 -6.04 1.16
CA ILE A 9 3.94 -5.49 0.69
C ILE A 9 3.00 -6.67 0.46
N VAL A 10 1.85 -6.66 1.14
CA VAL A 10 0.82 -7.68 1.04
C VAL A 10 -0.40 -7.09 0.34
N ASP A 11 -0.84 -7.74 -0.73
CA ASP A 11 -1.98 -7.32 -1.54
C ASP A 11 -3.02 -8.44 -1.62
N ALA A 12 -4.27 -8.13 -1.27
CA ALA A 12 -5.38 -9.03 -1.46
C ALA A 12 -5.89 -8.95 -2.91
N ALA A 13 -5.31 -9.76 -3.79
CA ALA A 13 -5.68 -9.81 -5.20
C ALA A 13 -7.19 -10.01 -5.41
N GLY A 14 -7.79 -9.22 -6.30
CA GLY A 14 -9.24 -9.16 -6.52
C GLY A 14 -10.07 -8.61 -5.34
N GLY A 15 -9.45 -8.36 -4.19
CA GLY A 15 -10.10 -7.95 -2.94
C GLY A 15 -10.64 -9.13 -2.12
N SER A 16 -10.00 -10.30 -2.20
CA SER A 16 -10.40 -11.50 -1.45
C SER A 16 -10.43 -11.27 0.06
N GLU A 17 -11.62 -11.38 0.66
CA GLU A 17 -11.84 -11.24 2.10
C GLU A 17 -11.12 -12.32 2.90
N ALA A 18 -11.29 -13.60 2.53
CA ALA A 18 -10.67 -14.71 3.22
C ALA A 18 -9.12 -14.61 3.24
N PHE A 19 -8.52 -14.18 2.13
CA PHE A 19 -7.09 -13.91 2.09
C PHE A 19 -6.73 -12.71 2.95
N ALA A 20 -7.46 -11.60 2.83
CA ALA A 20 -7.17 -10.39 3.59
C ALA A 20 -7.22 -10.65 5.11
N ASP A 21 -8.20 -11.43 5.57
CA ASP A 21 -8.36 -11.77 6.98
C ASP A 21 -7.21 -12.65 7.47
N SER A 22 -6.96 -13.80 6.81
CA SER A 22 -5.88 -14.72 7.16
C SER A 22 -4.49 -14.07 7.07
N ALA A 23 -4.20 -13.34 6.00
CA ALA A 23 -2.93 -12.66 5.82
C ALA A 23 -2.73 -11.53 6.83
N SER A 24 -3.78 -10.76 7.15
CA SER A 24 -3.67 -9.71 8.17
C SER A 24 -3.42 -10.28 9.57
N ALA A 25 -4.04 -11.41 9.91
CA ALA A 25 -3.80 -12.11 11.18
C ALA A 25 -2.33 -12.54 11.29
N MET A 26 -1.82 -13.22 10.26
CA MET A 26 -0.42 -13.65 10.20
C MET A 26 0.56 -12.47 10.27
N VAL A 27 0.29 -11.37 9.54
CA VAL A 27 1.13 -10.17 9.60
C VAL A 27 1.10 -9.55 11.00
N MET A 28 -0.06 -9.52 11.66
CA MET A 28 -0.17 -8.97 13.01
C MET A 28 0.55 -9.81 14.06
N GLU A 29 0.50 -11.14 13.91
CA GLU A 29 1.25 -12.08 14.75
C GLU A 29 2.76 -11.90 14.60
N LEU A 30 3.26 -11.74 13.37
CA LEU A 30 4.70 -11.66 13.09
C LEU A 30 5.30 -10.26 13.33
N PHE A 31 4.55 -9.19 13.05
CA PHE A 31 5.09 -7.83 12.96
C PHE A 31 4.35 -6.81 13.83
N GLY A 32 3.33 -7.24 14.58
CA GLY A 32 2.53 -6.37 15.43
C GLY A 32 1.40 -5.63 14.69
N PRO A 33 0.75 -4.66 15.34
CA PRO A 33 -0.55 -4.15 14.91
C PRO A 33 -0.50 -3.45 13.55
N LEU A 34 -1.38 -3.88 12.64
CA LEU A 34 -1.62 -3.22 11.35
C LEU A 34 -2.53 -2.00 11.51
N ARG A 35 -1.96 -0.80 11.41
CA ARG A 35 -2.69 0.47 11.54
C ARG A 35 -2.87 1.14 10.17
N ARG A 36 -4.01 1.78 9.94
CA ARG A 36 -4.22 2.57 8.71
C ARG A 36 -3.20 3.70 8.66
N LEU A 37 -2.54 3.87 7.51
CA LEU A 37 -1.67 5.02 7.29
C LEU A 37 -2.52 6.29 7.20
N PRO A 38 -2.22 7.33 8.01
CA PRO A 38 -2.93 8.60 7.90
C PRO A 38 -2.59 9.29 6.57
N SER A 39 -3.47 10.19 6.11
CA SER A 39 -3.30 10.95 4.86
C SER A 39 -2.08 11.88 4.85
N PHE A 40 -1.54 12.22 6.02
CA PHE A 40 -0.30 12.98 6.19
C PHE A 40 0.95 12.10 6.33
N SER A 41 0.81 10.77 6.23
CA SER A 41 1.96 9.85 6.27
C SER A 41 3.02 10.24 5.23
N PRO A 42 4.32 10.20 5.56
CA PRO A 42 5.40 10.48 4.61
C PRO A 42 5.32 9.65 3.32
N VAL A 43 4.75 8.43 3.41
CA VAL A 43 4.49 7.57 2.24
C VAL A 43 3.61 8.27 1.19
N TYR A 44 2.66 9.11 1.59
CA TYR A 44 1.78 9.85 0.68
C TYR A 44 2.26 11.26 0.35
N ARG A 45 3.39 11.69 0.92
CA ARG A 45 3.91 13.05 0.86
C ARG A 45 5.31 13.12 0.23
N LEU A 46 5.66 12.12 -0.58
CA LEU A 46 6.88 12.16 -1.38
C LEU A 46 6.82 13.33 -2.36
N LYS A 47 7.85 14.18 -2.36
CA LYS A 47 7.91 15.41 -3.16
C LYS A 47 7.71 15.13 -4.65
N GLY A 48 6.74 15.81 -5.27
CA GLY A 48 6.38 15.65 -6.69
C GLY A 48 5.59 14.35 -6.98
N MET A 49 5.21 13.63 -5.93
CA MET A 49 4.59 12.31 -5.97
C MET A 49 3.50 12.17 -4.90
N GLU A 50 2.88 13.28 -4.54
CA GLU A 50 1.87 13.38 -3.49
C GLU A 50 0.59 12.60 -3.85
N ILE A 51 -0.04 12.01 -2.84
CA ILE A 51 -1.29 11.27 -2.97
C ILE A 51 -2.31 11.85 -1.99
N ASP A 52 -3.10 12.81 -2.44
CA ASP A 52 -4.18 13.40 -1.64
C ASP A 52 -5.47 12.57 -1.69
N LYS A 53 -5.72 11.94 -2.84
CA LYS A 53 -6.92 11.18 -3.12
C LYS A 53 -6.59 9.97 -3.99
N VAL A 54 -7.31 8.89 -3.76
CA VAL A 54 -7.28 7.69 -4.58
C VAL A 54 -8.59 7.51 -5.32
N GLY A 55 -8.49 6.91 -6.50
CA GLY A 55 -9.60 6.35 -7.24
C GLY A 55 -9.73 4.86 -6.93
N TYR A 56 -10.97 4.42 -6.79
CA TYR A 56 -11.33 3.01 -6.64
C TYR A 56 -12.01 2.49 -7.90
N ARG A 57 -11.89 1.18 -8.16
CA ARG A 57 -12.67 0.46 -9.19
C ARG A 57 -14.15 0.45 -8.82
N ARG A 58 -15.01 0.09 -9.79
CA ARG A 58 -16.47 0.12 -9.63
C ARG A 58 -16.94 -0.69 -8.41
N ALA A 59 -16.58 -1.97 -8.33
CA ALA A 59 -16.97 -2.84 -7.22
C ALA A 59 -16.49 -2.31 -5.85
N ALA A 60 -15.28 -1.73 -5.79
CA ALA A 60 -14.79 -1.09 -4.57
C ALA A 60 -15.58 0.18 -4.21
N ARG A 61 -16.01 1.00 -5.17
CA ARG A 61 -16.88 2.15 -4.87
C ARG A 61 -18.26 1.73 -4.35
N GLU A 62 -18.78 0.61 -4.83
CA GLU A 62 -20.05 0.05 -4.33
C GLU A 62 -19.91 -0.41 -2.88
N ALA A 63 -18.79 -1.04 -2.53
CA ALA A 63 -18.52 -1.47 -1.16
C ALA A 63 -18.10 -0.32 -0.20
N LEU A 64 -17.40 0.70 -0.70
CA LEU A 64 -16.75 1.74 0.12
C LEU A 64 -17.42 3.12 0.04
N GLY A 65 -18.47 3.25 -0.77
CA GLY A 65 -19.19 4.50 -1.01
C GLY A 65 -18.32 5.57 -1.66
N THR A 66 -18.41 6.80 -1.15
CA THR A 66 -17.76 7.99 -1.73
C THR A 66 -16.33 8.23 -1.25
N SER A 67 -15.77 7.31 -0.46
CA SER A 67 -14.41 7.44 0.07
C SER A 67 -13.39 7.58 -1.06
N ARG A 68 -12.50 8.56 -0.90
CA ARG A 68 -11.32 8.77 -1.77
C ARG A 68 -10.02 8.77 -0.99
N GLN A 69 -10.06 8.27 0.25
CA GLN A 69 -8.88 8.16 1.11
C GLN A 69 -8.21 6.81 0.87
N PRO A 70 -6.88 6.73 0.77
CA PRO A 70 -6.18 5.44 0.73
C PRO A 70 -6.44 4.67 2.03
N ARG A 71 -6.54 3.34 1.94
CA ARG A 71 -6.82 2.46 3.08
C ARG A 71 -5.67 1.50 3.39
N ILE A 72 -4.48 1.79 2.87
CA ILE A 72 -3.27 1.00 3.18
C ILE A 72 -3.04 0.99 4.68
N ARG A 73 -2.79 -0.19 5.21
CA ARG A 73 -2.38 -0.42 6.59
C ARG A 73 -0.88 -0.69 6.63
N ALA A 74 -0.25 -0.42 7.76
CA ALA A 74 1.14 -0.74 7.95
C ALA A 74 1.44 -1.22 9.36
N ALA A 75 2.47 -2.06 9.48
CA ALA A 75 3.09 -2.44 10.74
C ALA A 75 4.52 -1.89 10.78
N LYS A 76 4.95 -1.53 11.99
CA LYS A 76 6.29 -1.02 12.25
C LYS A 76 7.18 -2.13 12.79
N VAL A 77 8.42 -2.19 12.30
CA VAL A 77 9.48 -3.05 12.85
C VAL A 77 10.67 -2.14 13.15
N ASN A 78 11.10 -2.07 14.41
CA ASN A 78 12.15 -1.16 14.88
C ASN A 78 11.87 0.31 14.49
N GLU A 79 10.66 0.80 14.79
CA GLU A 79 10.13 2.13 14.42
C GLU A 79 10.00 2.47 12.93
N ARG A 80 10.52 1.62 12.04
CA ARG A 80 10.40 1.75 10.59
C ARG A 80 9.09 1.13 10.11
N THR A 81 8.37 1.83 9.24
CA THR A 81 7.25 1.26 8.48
C THR A 81 7.79 0.18 7.54
N ALA A 82 7.67 -1.09 7.92
CA ALA A 82 8.36 -2.20 7.27
C ALA A 82 7.41 -3.15 6.53
N VAL A 83 6.13 -3.16 6.92
CA VAL A 83 5.11 -3.97 6.26
C VAL A 83 3.98 -3.07 5.83
N PHE A 84 3.59 -3.17 4.57
CA PHE A 84 2.38 -2.58 4.01
C PHE A 84 1.37 -3.67 3.72
N PHE A 85 0.11 -3.40 4.03
CA PHE A 85 -0.99 -4.31 3.80
C PHE A 85 -2.13 -3.56 3.10
N SER A 86 -2.59 -4.11 1.98
CA SER A 86 -3.72 -3.63 1.21
C SER A 86 -4.82 -4.67 1.18
N ARG A 87 -5.99 -4.33 1.75
CA ARG A 87 -7.20 -5.15 1.60
C ARG A 87 -7.84 -4.95 0.23
N GLU A 88 -7.76 -3.73 -0.31
CA GLU A 88 -8.19 -3.46 -1.67
C GLU A 88 -7.07 -3.80 -2.64
N ASP A 89 -7.44 -4.52 -3.70
CA ASP A 89 -6.53 -5.00 -4.73
C ASP A 89 -5.72 -3.87 -5.39
N LEU A 90 -4.40 -4.00 -5.32
CA LEU A 90 -3.42 -3.20 -6.04
C LEU A 90 -3.07 -3.85 -7.37
N THR A 91 -2.82 -5.15 -7.37
CA THR A 91 -2.19 -5.88 -8.49
C THR A 91 -3.02 -5.87 -9.76
N ALA A 92 -4.36 -6.02 -9.72
CA ALA A 92 -5.13 -5.85 -10.95
C ALA A 92 -5.04 -4.41 -11.47
N GLY A 93 -5.00 -3.43 -10.56
CA GLY A 93 -4.80 -2.02 -10.89
C GLY A 93 -3.44 -1.75 -11.56
N LEU A 94 -2.40 -2.49 -11.18
CA LEU A 94 -1.06 -2.44 -11.76
C LEU A 94 -1.00 -3.09 -13.14
N VAL A 95 -1.58 -4.29 -13.29
CA VAL A 95 -1.62 -5.02 -14.58
C VAL A 95 -2.46 -4.27 -15.61
N GLY A 96 -3.47 -3.50 -15.17
CA GLY A 96 -4.26 -2.64 -16.06
C GLY A 96 -5.39 -3.35 -16.81
N TYR A 97 -5.64 -4.63 -16.54
CA TYR A 97 -6.71 -5.38 -17.21
C TYR A 97 -8.11 -4.98 -16.69
N PRO A 98 -9.16 -5.10 -17.53
CA PRO A 98 -10.52 -4.86 -17.11
C PRO A 98 -10.98 -5.98 -16.17
N CYS A 99 -11.38 -5.60 -14.95
CA CYS A 99 -11.96 -6.51 -13.98
C CYS A 99 -13.18 -5.84 -13.36
N TYR A 100 -14.37 -6.38 -13.63
CA TYR A 100 -15.64 -5.81 -13.20
C TYR A 100 -15.93 -6.03 -11.71
N GLY A 101 -15.52 -7.19 -11.19
CA GLY A 101 -15.75 -7.62 -9.80
C GLY A 101 -14.61 -7.30 -8.83
N CYS A 102 -13.44 -6.86 -9.30
CA CYS A 102 -12.30 -6.63 -8.42
C CYS A 102 -12.54 -5.45 -7.48
N ILE A 103 -12.45 -5.70 -6.18
CA ILE A 103 -12.51 -4.68 -5.13
C ILE A 103 -11.09 -4.12 -4.94
N GLY A 104 -10.76 -3.11 -5.74
CA GLY A 104 -9.39 -2.59 -5.81
C GLY A 104 -9.27 -1.12 -6.19
N TYR A 105 -8.02 -0.67 -6.25
CA TYR A 105 -7.65 0.67 -6.69
C TYR A 105 -7.75 0.81 -8.21
N ALA A 106 -8.11 2.01 -8.65
CA ALA A 106 -8.33 2.31 -10.06
C ALA A 106 -7.05 2.14 -10.89
N THR A 107 -7.23 1.58 -12.09
CA THR A 107 -6.21 1.55 -13.15
C THR A 107 -5.95 2.96 -13.68
N GLY A 108 -4.82 3.09 -14.39
CA GLY A 108 -4.50 4.29 -15.13
C GLY A 108 -4.76 4.15 -16.62
N THR A 109 -4.34 5.16 -17.35
CA THR A 109 -4.07 5.10 -18.78
C THR A 109 -2.55 5.13 -18.99
N PRO A 110 -2.05 4.82 -20.20
CA PRO A 110 -0.63 4.99 -20.51
C PRO A 110 -0.09 6.40 -20.22
N ALA A 111 -0.92 7.42 -20.39
CA ALA A 111 -0.56 8.82 -20.14
C ALA A 111 -0.75 9.28 -18.68
N LYS A 112 -1.60 8.60 -17.90
CA LYS A 112 -1.94 9.01 -16.52
C LYS A 112 -2.01 7.79 -15.61
N PRO A 113 -1.03 7.59 -14.71
CA PRO A 113 -1.01 6.43 -13.85
C PRO A 113 -2.20 6.40 -12.88
N GLY A 114 -2.71 5.19 -12.68
CA GLY A 114 -3.82 4.89 -11.78
C GLY A 114 -3.42 5.01 -10.31
N SER A 115 -4.40 4.84 -9.42
CA SER A 115 -4.14 4.93 -7.98
C SER A 115 -3.30 3.76 -7.49
N ALA A 116 -3.47 2.56 -8.05
CA ALA A 116 -2.64 1.39 -7.73
C ALA A 116 -1.15 1.66 -8.00
N VAL A 117 -0.84 2.20 -9.19
CA VAL A 117 0.53 2.55 -9.59
C VAL A 117 1.13 3.60 -8.67
N LYS A 118 0.39 4.67 -8.37
CA LYS A 118 0.86 5.73 -7.47
C LYS A 118 1.16 5.21 -6.07
N LEU A 119 0.26 4.39 -5.51
CA LEU A 119 0.43 3.80 -4.18
C LEU A 119 1.63 2.86 -4.14
N MET A 120 1.73 1.93 -5.08
CA MET A 120 2.86 1.00 -5.15
C MET A 120 4.18 1.74 -5.33
N ARG A 121 4.26 2.70 -6.28
CA ARG A 121 5.43 3.56 -6.48
C ARG A 121 5.86 4.20 -5.16
N ASN A 122 4.93 4.84 -4.45
CA ASN A 122 5.26 5.53 -3.22
C ASN A 122 5.73 4.57 -2.12
N MET A 123 5.10 3.40 -1.96
CA MET A 123 5.54 2.40 -0.99
C MET A 123 6.95 1.88 -1.29
N VAL A 124 7.26 1.60 -2.57
CA VAL A 124 8.59 1.13 -3.00
C VAL A 124 9.65 2.21 -2.80
N LEU A 125 9.40 3.45 -3.25
CA LEU A 125 10.35 4.55 -3.10
C LEU A 125 10.57 4.93 -1.63
N PHE A 126 9.50 4.93 -0.83
CA PHE A 126 9.61 5.14 0.60
C PHE A 126 10.43 4.02 1.26
N ALA A 127 10.20 2.76 0.89
CA ALA A 127 10.95 1.63 1.40
C ALA A 127 12.45 1.71 1.04
N GLN A 128 12.79 2.14 -0.17
CA GLN A 128 14.17 2.36 -0.58
C GLN A 128 14.85 3.44 0.25
N ALA A 129 14.18 4.59 0.45
CA ALA A 129 14.71 5.68 1.27
C ALA A 129 14.88 5.26 2.74
N ALA A 130 13.96 4.45 3.27
CA ALA A 130 14.02 3.93 4.64
C ALA A 130 15.04 2.79 4.84
N ALA A 131 15.50 2.16 3.76
CA ALA A 131 16.53 1.12 3.77
C ALA A 131 17.96 1.69 3.60
N ALA A 132 18.11 2.98 3.30
CA ALA A 132 19.43 3.62 3.32
C ALA A 132 20.01 3.52 4.75
N PRO A 133 21.24 3.02 4.92
CA PRO A 133 21.84 2.90 6.24
C PRO A 133 21.88 4.27 6.91
N ALA A 134 21.53 4.33 8.20
CA ALA A 134 21.88 5.48 9.03
C ALA A 134 23.37 5.74 8.82
N ALA A 135 23.71 6.91 8.27
CA ALA A 135 25.10 7.28 8.03
C ALA A 135 25.91 6.99 9.29
N ALA A 136 26.99 6.23 9.14
CA ALA A 136 27.88 5.93 10.26
C ALA A 136 28.28 7.25 10.94
N PRO A 137 28.31 7.32 12.29
CA PRO A 137 28.74 8.53 12.97
C PRO A 137 30.14 8.89 12.46
N ALA A 138 30.30 10.16 12.06
CA ALA A 138 31.60 10.69 11.66
C ALA A 138 32.60 10.42 12.80
N LYS A 139 33.72 9.78 12.46
CA LYS A 139 34.86 9.60 13.36
C LYS A 139 35.54 10.93 13.64
#